data_AF-A0A2G9TH82-F1
#
_entry.id   AF-A0A2G9TH82-F1
#
_cell.length_a   1.000
_cell.length_b   1.000
_cell.length_c   1.000
_cell.angle_alpha   90.00
_cell.angle_beta   90.00
_cell.angle_gamma   90.00
#
_symmetry.space_group_name_H-M   'P 1'
#
loop_
_entity.id
_entity.type
_entity.pdbx_description
1 polymer ?
#
loop_
_entity_poly.entity_id
_entity_poly.type
_entity_poly.pdbx_seq_one_letter_code
_entity_poly.pdbx_strand_id
1 'polypeptide(L)'
;MRFVASELTDLTTRFEADAIVYSLQHCAKICYETGCTLAAFTRFPRPVCLMRYGNDTDCHSNGISTTSWNFTNIQQVVKLDCIKCGMY
;
A
#
# COMPACT_ATOMS: atom_id res chain seq x y z
N MET A 1 1.14 12.54 -5.41
CA MET A 1 2.12 11.46 -5.64
C MET A 1 1.45 10.33 -6.38
N ARG A 2 2.12 9.74 -7.38
CA ARG A 2 1.67 8.51 -8.03
C ARG A 2 2.23 7.32 -7.25
N PHE A 3 1.43 6.29 -7.08
CA PHE A 3 1.79 5.03 -6.43
C PHE A 3 1.10 3.91 -7.20
N VAL A 4 1.64 2.70 -7.12
CA VAL A 4 0.99 1.55 -7.72
C VAL A 4 0.03 0.97 -6.69
N ALA A 5 -1.25 0.92 -7.04
CA ALA A 5 -2.29 0.37 -6.18
C ALA A 5 -3.00 -0.81 -6.84
N SER A 6 -3.39 -1.76 -6.01
CA SER A 6 -4.24 -2.89 -6.41
C SER A 6 -5.04 -3.39 -5.20
N GLU A 7 -6.05 -4.22 -5.43
CA GLU A 7 -6.77 -4.84 -4.33
C GLU A 7 -5.91 -5.91 -3.65
N LEU A 8 -5.89 -5.91 -2.31
CA LEU A 8 -5.23 -6.96 -1.54
C LEU A 8 -6.15 -8.18 -1.48
N THR A 9 -5.92 -9.13 -2.39
CA THR A 9 -6.59 -10.45 -2.36
C THR A 9 -5.85 -11.46 -1.50
N ASP A 10 -4.54 -11.25 -1.28
CA ASP A 10 -3.69 -12.16 -0.52
C ASP A 10 -3.71 -11.85 0.98
N LEU A 11 -4.60 -12.54 1.69
CA LEU A 11 -4.76 -12.42 3.15
C LEU A 11 -3.63 -13.11 3.94
N THR A 12 -2.72 -13.82 3.28
CA THR A 12 -1.53 -14.38 3.94
C THR A 12 -0.42 -13.34 4.11
N THR A 13 -0.60 -12.16 3.49
CA THR A 13 0.27 -11.00 3.64
C THR A 13 0.32 -10.55 5.10
N ARG A 14 1.43 -10.87 5.76
CA ARG A 14 1.82 -10.34 7.07
C ARG A 14 2.33 -8.90 6.98
N PHE A 15 1.82 -8.04 7.83
CA PHE A 15 2.30 -6.68 8.02
C PHE A 15 3.08 -6.59 9.33
N GLU A 16 4.10 -5.76 9.35
CA GLU A 16 5.02 -5.61 10.47
C GLU A 16 4.69 -4.39 11.32
N ALA A 17 4.09 -3.37 10.69
CA ALA A 17 3.70 -2.14 11.36
C ALA A 17 2.32 -1.67 10.89
N ASP A 18 1.65 -0.88 11.72
CA ASP A 18 0.42 -0.19 11.39
C ASP A 18 0.48 1.27 11.84
N ALA A 19 -0.14 2.15 11.06
CA ALA A 19 -0.22 3.57 11.34
C ALA A 19 -1.63 4.10 11.05
N ILE A 20 -2.13 4.96 11.94
CA ILE A 20 -3.37 5.69 11.72
C ILE A 20 -3.12 6.76 10.66
N VAL A 21 -3.96 6.76 9.63
CA VAL A 21 -3.82 7.66 8.47
C VAL A 21 -5.16 8.28 8.12
N TYR A 22 -5.14 9.34 7.32
CA TYR A 22 -6.35 10.06 6.92
C TYR A 22 -6.80 9.72 5.49
N SER A 23 -5.86 9.24 4.67
CA SER A 23 -6.10 8.94 3.27
C SER A 23 -5.12 7.90 2.75
N LEU A 24 -5.48 7.29 1.63
CA LEU A 24 -4.63 6.34 0.91
C LEU A 24 -3.33 6.99 0.43
N GLN A 25 -3.37 8.29 0.07
CA GLN A 25 -2.19 9.08 -0.27
C GLN A 25 -1.28 9.29 0.95
N HIS A 26 -1.86 9.51 2.13
CA HIS A 26 -1.09 9.65 3.37
C HIS A 26 -0.40 8.33 3.73
N CYS A 27 -1.10 7.19 3.57
CA CYS A 27 -0.53 5.86 3.76
C CYS A 27 0.69 5.62 2.85
N ALA A 28 0.54 5.85 1.55
CA ALA A 28 1.67 5.66 0.64
C ALA A 28 2.80 6.65 0.90
N LYS A 29 2.53 7.90 1.31
CA LYS A 29 3.57 8.87 1.69
C LYS A 29 4.40 8.35 2.87
N ILE A 30 3.75 7.95 3.95
CA ILE A 30 4.41 7.37 5.12
C ILE A 30 5.20 6.12 4.71
N CYS A 31 4.68 5.32 3.79
CA CYS A 31 5.38 4.13 3.36
C CYS A 31 6.70 4.46 2.64
N TYR A 32 6.69 5.42 1.73
CA TYR A 32 7.92 5.91 1.09
C TYR A 32 8.89 6.59 2.07
N GLU A 33 8.38 7.28 3.09
CA GLU A 33 9.21 7.95 4.11
C GLU A 33 9.84 6.97 5.11
N THR A 34 9.13 5.90 5.46
CA THR A 34 9.61 4.85 6.38
C THR A 34 10.40 3.76 5.66
N GLY A 35 10.36 3.72 4.33
CA GLY A 35 11.06 2.73 3.53
C GLY A 35 10.37 1.36 3.49
N CYS A 36 9.04 1.29 3.70
CA CYS A 36 8.35 0.03 3.43
C CYS A 36 8.28 -0.26 1.92
N THR A 37 8.28 -1.55 1.61
CA THR A 37 8.17 -2.04 0.24
C THR A 37 6.73 -2.24 -0.17
N LEU A 38 5.87 -2.57 0.80
CA LEU A 38 4.45 -2.78 0.58
C LEU A 38 3.64 -2.17 1.73
N ALA A 39 2.54 -1.51 1.39
CA ALA A 39 1.55 -1.04 2.34
C ALA A 39 0.15 -1.50 1.96
N ALA A 40 -0.76 -1.58 2.91
CA ALA A 40 -2.17 -1.85 2.67
C ALA A 40 -3.04 -0.88 3.45
N PHE A 41 -3.97 -0.25 2.75
CA PHE A 41 -4.87 0.73 3.30
C PHE A 41 -6.27 0.15 3.43
N THR A 42 -6.82 0.20 4.65
CA THR A 42 -8.22 -0.10 4.96
C THR A 42 -8.89 1.13 5.56
N ARG A 43 -10.18 1.33 5.28
CA ARG A 43 -10.99 2.42 5.87
C ARG A 43 -11.91 1.95 7.00
N PHE A 44 -12.11 0.64 7.14
CA PHE A 44 -13.02 0.07 8.13
C PHE A 44 -12.26 -0.87 9.08
N PRO A 45 -12.49 -0.80 10.40
CA PRO A 45 -13.41 0.11 11.11
C PRO A 45 -12.91 1.56 11.24
N ARG A 46 -11.61 1.80 11.01
CA ARG A 46 -10.98 3.13 10.98
C ARG A 46 -9.88 3.13 9.91
N PRO A 47 -9.50 4.30 9.36
CA PRO A 47 -8.46 4.39 8.35
C PRO A 47 -7.08 4.03 8.93
N VAL A 48 -6.52 2.91 8.47
CA VAL A 48 -5.23 2.38 8.91
C VAL A 48 -4.39 2.01 7.69
N CYS A 49 -3.09 2.28 7.80
CA CYS A 49 -2.06 1.89 6.86
C CYS A 49 -1.24 0.77 7.49
N LEU A 50 -1.35 -0.43 6.95
CA LEU A 50 -0.53 -1.58 7.32
C LEU A 50 0.72 -1.56 6.45
N MET A 51 1.90 -1.74 7.03
CA MET A 51 3.19 -1.61 6.34
C MET A 51 4.00 -2.90 6.49
N ARG A 52 4.75 -3.23 5.45
CA ARG A 52 5.65 -4.37 5.37
C ARG A 52 7.02 -3.91 4.89
N TYR A 53 8.06 -4.35 5.58
CA TYR A 53 9.46 -4.05 5.30
C TYR A 53 10.13 -5.31 4.76
N GLY A 54 9.73 -5.72 3.55
CA GLY A 54 10.30 -6.89 2.88
C GLY A 54 11.43 -6.52 1.93
N ASN A 55 12.40 -7.42 1.75
CA ASN A 55 13.41 -7.35 0.68
C ASN A 55 12.85 -7.82 -0.68
N ASP A 56 11.56 -7.58 -0.93
CA ASP A 56 10.95 -7.97 -2.20
C ASP A 56 11.43 -6.99 -3.26
N THR A 57 12.42 -7.43 -4.04
CA THR A 57 13.01 -6.68 -5.16
C THR A 57 12.24 -6.92 -6.46
N ASP A 58 11.20 -7.75 -6.43
CA ASP A 58 10.45 -8.07 -7.62
C ASP A 58 9.52 -6.90 -7.97
N CYS A 59 9.97 -6.08 -8.91
CA CYS A 59 9.23 -4.97 -9.49
C CYS A 59 8.09 -5.42 -10.42
N HIS A 60 7.49 -6.58 -10.13
CA HIS A 60 6.32 -7.07 -10.82
C HIS A 60 5.06 -6.46 -10.19
N SER A 61 4.98 -5.14 -10.18
CA SER A 61 3.79 -4.44 -9.72
C SER A 61 2.69 -4.60 -10.77
N ASN A 62 1.88 -5.64 -10.64
CA ASN A 62 0.69 -5.87 -11.48
C ASN A 62 -0.48 -4.92 -11.11
N GLY A 63 -0.19 -3.86 -10.37
CA GLY A 63 -1.14 -2.82 -9.99
C GLY A 63 -1.14 -1.67 -10.98
N ILE A 64 -2.09 -0.76 -10.79
CA ILE A 64 -2.24 0.42 -11.65
C ILE A 64 -1.58 1.61 -10.96
N SER A 65 -0.69 2.31 -11.68
CA SER A 65 -0.14 3.59 -11.21
C SER A 65 -1.25 4.63 -11.17
N THR A 66 -1.64 5.04 -9.97
CA THR A 66 -2.76 5.96 -9.74
C THR A 66 -2.43 6.96 -8.63
N THR A 67 -3.26 8.00 -8.53
CA THR A 67 -3.23 8.99 -7.44
C THR A 67 -4.43 8.84 -6.50
N SER A 68 -5.42 8.05 -6.89
CA SER A 68 -6.67 7.79 -6.18
C SER A 68 -7.12 6.34 -6.39
N TRP A 69 -7.93 5.84 -5.46
CA TRP A 69 -8.54 4.53 -5.56
C TRP A 69 -10.06 4.66 -5.42
N ASN A 70 -10.80 4.06 -6.34
CA ASN A 70 -12.25 3.97 -6.25
C ASN A 70 -12.61 2.71 -5.49
N PHE A 71 -12.96 2.87 -4.23
CA PHE A 71 -13.40 1.76 -3.39
C PHE A 71 -14.78 1.28 -3.84
N THR A 72 -14.87 0.00 -4.17
CA THR A 72 -16.13 -0.65 -4.53
C THR A 72 -16.83 -1.25 -3.31
N ASN A 73 -16.08 -1.59 -2.26
CA ASN A 73 -16.60 -2.16 -1.03
C ASN A 73 -16.00 -1.47 0.21
N ILE A 74 -16.76 -1.43 1.31
CA ILE A 74 -16.32 -0.86 2.60
C ILE A 74 -15.21 -1.69 3.26
N GLN A 75 -15.20 -3.01 3.03
CA GLN A 75 -14.17 -3.93 3.52
C GLN A 75 -12.98 -4.07 2.56
N GLN A 76 -12.99 -3.35 1.43
CA GLN A 76 -11.93 -3.46 0.44
C GLN A 76 -10.62 -2.93 1.01
N VAL A 77 -9.61 -3.79 1.00
CA VAL A 77 -8.24 -3.45 1.40
C VAL A 77 -7.43 -3.20 0.15
N VAL A 78 -6.80 -2.04 0.07
CA VAL A 78 -6.03 -1.63 -1.10
C VAL A 78 -4.56 -1.76 -0.79
N LYS A 79 -3.85 -2.64 -1.51
CA LYS A 79 -2.40 -2.71 -1.44
C LYS A 79 -1.75 -1.61 -2.28
N LEU A 80 -0.63 -1.13 -1.77
CA LEU A 80 0.20 -0.06 -2.30
C LEU A 80 1.61 -0.62 -2.42
N ASP A 81 2.13 -0.69 -3.63
CA ASP A 81 3.52 -1.07 -3.86
C ASP A 81 4.37 0.21 -3.76
N CYS A 82 5.20 0.26 -2.73
CA CYS A 82 6.03 1.41 -2.38
C CYS A 82 7.52 1.19 -2.67
N ILE A 83 7.84 0.10 -3.35
CA ILE A 83 9.16 -0.15 -3.92
C ILE A 83 9.53 0.97 -4.90
N LYS A 84 10.68 1.61 -4.67
CA LYS A 84 11.37 2.41 -5.68
C LYS A 84 12.16 1.44 -6.54
N CYS A 85 11.53 0.94 -7.59
CA CYS A 85 12.24 0.22 -8.64
C CYS A 85 13.28 1.15 -9.26
N GLY A 86 14.53 0.99 -8.84
CA GLY A 86 15.65 1.65 -9.48
C GLY A 86 15.75 1.09 -10.89
N MET A 87 15.36 1.87 -11.89
CA MET A 87 15.86 1.67 -13.24
C MET A 87 17.36 1.94 -13.17
N TYR A 88 18.17 0.89 -13.05
CA TYR A 88 19.60 0.97 -13.36
C TYR A 88 19.79 0.96 -14.88
#